data_AF-A0A0Q7XC07-F1
#
_entry.id   AF-A0A0Q7XC07-F1
#
_cell.length_a   1.000
_cell.length_b   1.000
_cell.length_c   1.000
_cell.angle_alpha   90.00
_cell.angle_beta   90.00
_cell.angle_gamma   90.00
#
_symmetry.space_group_name_H-M   'P 1'
#
loop_
_entity.id
_entity.type
_entity.pdbx_description
1 polymer ?
#
loop_
_entity_poly.entity_id
_entity_poly.type
_entity_poly.pdbx_seq_one_letter_code
_entity_poly.pdbx_strand_id
1 'polypeptide(L)'
;MTALRLAIALCSISLTSCALFAPNDLRLKSVEVAYLGRANFNPEEADEVNSGSAEGQNAIEVLKVSFYSSKNLFELRRTMGFNIGAQAASCQPIRGKSLEIPVGYVYWKGRSVNLKREGLVELAGTQDVTYSVYMPVGREASIAARVREPEFDLQREPFDMCLAVHGGNMLGMGFTSNVLQIPQDQISSAFRKKLPGGKDRRFNGYFSVGTAIASPPAREQ
;
A
#
# COMPACT_ATOMS: atom_id res chain seq x y z
N MET A 1 20.07 35.85 -49.30
CA MET A 1 19.97 34.42 -48.93
C MET A 1 20.61 34.13 -47.56
N THR A 2 20.22 34.82 -46.49
CA THR A 2 20.90 34.69 -45.17
C THR A 2 19.98 35.07 -44.00
N ALA A 3 18.82 34.43 -43.85
CA ALA A 3 17.92 34.73 -42.71
C ALA A 3 17.15 33.50 -42.16
N LEU A 4 17.57 32.28 -42.47
CA LEU A 4 16.80 31.06 -42.15
C LEU A 4 17.69 29.95 -41.57
N ARG A 5 18.45 30.23 -40.50
CA ARG A 5 19.17 29.20 -39.73
C ARG A 5 19.19 29.39 -38.21
N LEU A 6 18.51 30.40 -37.66
CA LEU A 6 18.60 30.74 -36.22
C LEU A 6 17.39 30.30 -35.37
N ALA A 7 16.41 29.57 -35.92
CA ALA A 7 15.15 29.27 -35.23
C ALA A 7 15.05 27.88 -34.58
N ILE A 8 16.07 27.01 -34.68
CA ILE A 8 15.98 25.60 -34.24
C ILE A 8 16.66 25.33 -32.89
N ALA A 9 17.41 26.29 -32.33
CA ALA A 9 18.21 26.06 -31.11
C ALA A 9 17.49 26.34 -29.76
N LEU A 10 16.27 26.88 -29.76
CA LEU A 10 15.57 27.30 -28.53
C LEU A 10 14.50 26.31 -28.03
N CYS A 11 14.27 25.20 -28.72
CA CYS A 11 13.21 24.24 -28.35
C CYS A 11 13.72 23.05 -27.49
N SER A 12 15.03 22.97 -27.23
CA SER A 12 15.64 21.79 -26.59
C SER A 12 15.82 21.89 -25.07
N ILE A 13 15.50 23.02 -24.44
CA ILE A 13 15.78 23.26 -23.01
C ILE A 13 14.55 22.97 -22.11
N SER A 14 13.37 22.73 -22.69
CA SER A 14 12.12 22.69 -21.93
C SER A 14 11.73 21.32 -21.34
N LEU A 15 12.50 20.25 -21.60
CA LEU A 15 12.08 18.88 -21.27
C LEU A 15 12.72 18.28 -20.00
N THR A 16 13.70 18.94 -19.37
CA THR A 16 14.42 18.38 -18.20
C THR A 16 13.86 18.78 -16.84
N SER A 17 12.90 19.71 -16.75
CA SER A 17 12.45 20.25 -15.46
C SER A 17 11.44 19.39 -14.69
N CYS A 18 10.88 18.33 -15.27
CA CYS A 18 9.88 17.51 -14.59
C CYS A 18 10.46 16.46 -13.63
N ALA A 19 11.76 16.15 -13.68
CA ALA A 19 12.35 15.05 -12.91
C ALA A 19 12.84 15.44 -11.49
N LEU A 20 12.90 16.73 -11.16
CA LEU A 20 13.58 17.20 -9.95
C LEU A 20 12.86 16.91 -8.62
N PHE A 21 11.54 16.69 -8.67
CA PHE A 21 10.72 16.55 -7.46
C PHE A 21 10.39 15.09 -7.09
N ALA A 22 10.66 14.13 -7.98
CA ALA A 22 10.36 12.73 -7.75
C ALA A 22 11.33 12.12 -6.71
N PRO A 23 10.83 11.43 -5.67
CA PRO A 23 11.67 10.59 -4.80
C PRO A 23 12.11 9.36 -5.60
N ASN A 24 13.36 9.34 -6.04
CA ASN A 24 13.93 8.26 -6.87
C ASN A 24 14.78 7.27 -6.07
N ASP A 25 14.67 7.33 -4.74
CA ASP A 25 15.53 6.63 -3.79
C ASP A 25 14.74 5.84 -2.75
N LEU A 26 13.51 5.42 -3.09
CA LEU A 26 12.73 4.55 -2.23
C LEU A 26 13.48 3.24 -1.99
N ARG A 27 13.68 2.89 -0.72
CA ARG A 27 14.38 1.67 -0.28
C ARG A 27 13.52 0.91 0.71
N LEU A 28 13.37 -0.40 0.52
CA LEU A 28 12.60 -1.25 1.41
C LEU A 28 13.27 -1.30 2.78
N LYS A 29 12.47 -1.12 3.85
CA LYS A 29 12.93 -1.26 5.24
C LYS A 29 12.45 -2.57 5.83
N SER A 30 11.14 -2.80 5.79
CA SER A 30 10.53 -3.99 6.39
C SER A 30 9.18 -4.30 5.76
N VAL A 31 8.80 -5.57 5.88
CA VAL A 31 7.49 -6.12 5.51
C VAL A 31 6.97 -6.86 6.72
N GLU A 32 5.82 -6.44 7.24
CA GLU A 32 5.26 -6.95 8.49
C GLU A 32 3.75 -7.13 8.36
N VAL A 33 3.19 -8.02 9.16
CA VAL A 33 1.74 -8.06 9.35
C VAL A 33 1.37 -7.09 10.46
N ALA A 34 0.40 -6.22 10.18
CA ALA A 34 -0.20 -5.33 11.16
C ALA A 34 -1.71 -5.56 11.25
N TYR A 35 -2.33 -4.98 12.27
CA TYR A 35 -3.77 -5.05 12.50
C TYR A 35 -4.32 -3.64 12.65
N LEU A 36 -5.33 -3.30 11.86
CA LEU A 36 -6.02 -2.01 11.92
C LEU A 36 -7.44 -2.21 12.43
N GLY A 37 -7.93 -1.34 13.32
CA GLY A 37 -9.32 -1.43 13.78
C GLY A 37 -10.32 -1.14 12.65
N ARG A 38 -11.29 -2.03 12.39
CA ARG A 38 -12.29 -1.86 11.30
C ARG A 38 -13.18 -0.63 11.47
N ALA A 39 -13.52 -0.29 12.71
CA ALA A 39 -14.31 0.92 13.02
C ALA A 39 -13.52 2.22 12.78
N ASN A 40 -12.18 2.13 12.72
CA ASN A 40 -11.26 3.26 12.62
C ASN A 40 -10.45 3.20 11.32
N PHE A 41 -10.96 2.63 10.24
CA PHE A 41 -10.31 2.77 8.93
C PHE A 41 -10.50 4.21 8.43
N ASN A 42 -9.82 5.14 9.10
CA ASN A 42 -9.74 6.53 8.73
C ASN A 42 -8.58 6.67 7.74
N PRO A 43 -8.80 7.21 6.53
CA PRO A 43 -7.70 7.49 5.60
C PRO A 43 -6.61 8.41 6.19
N GLU A 44 -6.93 9.16 7.24
CA GLU A 44 -6.03 10.09 7.90
C GLU A 44 -5.12 9.46 8.98
N GLU A 45 -5.60 8.43 9.67
CA GLU A 45 -4.90 7.81 10.81
C GLU A 45 -4.99 6.29 10.72
N ALA A 46 -3.83 5.63 10.73
CA ALA A 46 -3.71 4.20 10.84
C ALA A 46 -3.49 3.84 12.32
N ASP A 47 -4.59 3.61 13.03
CA ASP A 47 -4.58 3.13 14.40
C ASP A 47 -4.16 1.66 14.43
N GLU A 48 -2.86 1.41 14.47
CA GLU A 48 -2.33 0.06 14.68
C GLU A 48 -2.75 -0.46 16.05
N VAL A 49 -3.50 -1.57 16.04
CA VAL A 49 -3.90 -2.28 17.25
C VAL A 49 -2.82 -3.29 17.61
N ASN A 50 -2.41 -3.32 18.87
CA ASN A 50 -1.49 -4.36 19.36
C ASN A 50 -2.07 -5.75 19.07
N SER A 51 -1.24 -6.65 18.54
CA SER A 51 -1.68 -7.99 18.11
C SER A 51 -2.37 -8.80 19.21
N GLY A 52 -2.01 -8.57 20.49
CA GLY A 52 -2.65 -9.21 21.64
C GLY A 52 -4.06 -8.70 21.96
N SER A 53 -4.45 -7.52 21.47
CA SER A 53 -5.77 -6.92 21.65
C SER A 53 -6.68 -7.05 20.41
N ALA A 54 -6.13 -7.56 19.30
CA ALA A 54 -6.87 -7.77 18.05
C ALA A 54 -7.94 -8.87 18.17
N GLU A 55 -7.76 -9.82 19.09
CA GLU A 55 -8.66 -10.93 19.39
C GLU A 55 -9.90 -10.40 20.15
N GLY A 56 -10.81 -9.74 19.43
CA GLY A 56 -12.08 -9.21 19.95
C GLY A 56 -12.50 -7.84 19.40
N GLN A 57 -11.62 -7.11 18.71
CA GLN A 57 -11.84 -5.69 18.35
C GLN A 57 -12.22 -5.43 16.88
N ASN A 58 -12.75 -6.41 16.14
CA ASN A 58 -13.01 -6.26 14.69
C ASN A 58 -11.77 -5.70 13.96
N ALA A 59 -10.59 -6.27 14.17
CA ALA A 59 -9.38 -5.82 13.49
C ALA A 59 -9.26 -6.45 12.10
N ILE A 60 -8.75 -5.69 11.13
CA ILE A 60 -8.42 -6.13 9.78
C ILE A 60 -6.92 -6.43 9.75
N GLU A 61 -6.55 -7.63 9.31
CA GLU A 61 -5.17 -7.98 9.03
C GLU A 61 -4.71 -7.26 7.76
N VAL A 62 -3.55 -6.61 7.82
CA VAL A 62 -2.96 -5.87 6.69
C VAL A 62 -1.47 -6.19 6.55
N LEU A 63 -0.97 -6.14 5.32
CA LEU A 63 0.46 -6.12 5.04
C LEU A 63 0.97 -4.69 5.17
N LYS A 64 1.78 -4.43 6.18
CA LYS A 64 2.50 -3.16 6.38
C LYS A 64 3.84 -3.25 5.65
N VAL A 65 4.06 -2.33 4.72
CA VAL A 65 5.36 -2.17 4.06
C VAL A 65 5.95 -0.84 4.46
N SER A 66 7.10 -0.90 5.13
CA SER A 66 7.86 0.29 5.50
C SER A 66 9.02 0.50 4.54
N PHE A 67 9.27 1.75 4.17
CA PHE A 67 10.33 2.13 3.24
C PHE A 67 10.97 3.48 3.63
N TYR A 68 12.21 3.68 3.21
CA TYR A 68 12.95 4.93 3.38
C TYR A 68 12.83 5.82 2.15
N SER A 69 12.90 7.13 2.37
CA SER A 69 13.09 8.15 1.35
C SER A 69 13.94 9.27 1.92
N SER A 70 14.97 9.71 1.19
CA SER A 70 15.75 10.92 1.50
C SER A 70 14.95 12.18 1.27
N LYS A 71 13.91 12.11 0.42
CA LYS A 71 12.94 13.20 0.25
C LYS A 71 11.90 13.16 1.35
N ASN A 72 11.66 14.31 1.96
CA ASN A 72 10.58 14.48 2.92
C ASN A 72 9.24 14.67 2.18
N LEU A 73 8.41 13.63 2.19
CA LEU A 73 7.09 13.64 1.55
C LEU A 73 6.13 14.67 2.16
N PHE A 74 6.27 15.00 3.45
CA PHE A 74 5.47 16.07 4.05
C PHE A 74 5.86 17.44 3.51
N GLU A 75 7.14 17.65 3.25
CA GLU A 75 7.61 18.90 2.67
C GLU A 75 7.07 19.05 1.25
N LEU A 76 7.03 17.98 0.46
CA LEU A 76 6.38 17.98 -0.86
C LEU A 76 4.88 18.32 -0.76
N ARG A 77 4.15 17.74 0.19
CA ARG A 77 2.73 18.09 0.44
C ARG A 77 2.56 19.55 0.83
N ARG A 78 3.43 20.08 1.68
CA ARG A 78 3.35 21.44 2.26
C ARG A 78 3.74 22.52 1.26
N THR A 79 4.86 22.32 0.55
CA THR A 79 5.45 23.32 -0.35
C THR A 79 4.81 23.28 -1.74
N MET A 80 4.57 22.07 -2.26
CA MET A 80 4.03 21.88 -3.62
C MET A 80 2.52 21.61 -3.63
N GLY A 81 1.91 21.38 -2.46
CA GLY A 81 0.48 21.06 -2.39
C GLY A 81 0.12 19.66 -2.91
N PHE A 82 1.11 18.76 -3.05
CA PHE A 82 0.88 17.42 -3.60
C PHE A 82 0.06 16.54 -2.68
N ASN A 83 -1.05 15.98 -3.15
CA ASN A 83 -1.69 14.84 -2.53
C ASN A 83 -0.89 13.59 -2.87
N ILE A 84 -0.34 12.93 -1.86
CA ILE A 84 0.60 11.82 -2.00
C ILE A 84 -0.12 10.50 -1.72
N GLY A 85 0.04 9.54 -2.62
CA GLY A 85 -0.51 8.20 -2.51
C GLY A 85 0.52 7.14 -2.87
N ALA A 86 0.11 5.89 -2.82
CA ALA A 86 0.91 4.77 -3.30
C ALA A 86 0.09 3.88 -4.22
N GLN A 87 0.76 3.23 -5.15
CA GLN A 87 0.19 2.19 -6.00
C GLN A 87 1.04 0.94 -5.83
N ALA A 88 0.40 -0.21 -5.68
CA ALA A 88 1.09 -1.49 -5.73
C ALA A 88 0.47 -2.40 -6.78
N ALA A 89 1.30 -3.20 -7.41
CA ALA A 89 0.87 -4.24 -8.34
C ALA A 89 1.80 -5.45 -8.28
N SER A 90 1.43 -6.55 -8.92
CA SER A 90 2.36 -7.65 -9.18
C SER A 90 3.48 -7.16 -10.10
N CYS A 91 4.74 -7.45 -9.74
CA CYS A 91 5.89 -7.07 -10.58
C CYS A 91 5.90 -7.81 -11.93
N GLN A 92 5.32 -9.00 -11.96
CA GLN A 92 5.11 -9.78 -13.17
C GLN A 92 3.62 -10.05 -13.38
N PRO A 93 3.16 -10.22 -14.63
CA PRO A 93 1.77 -10.60 -14.89
C PRO A 93 1.45 -11.97 -14.28
N ILE A 94 0.34 -12.06 -13.54
CA ILE A 94 -0.19 -13.31 -12.98
C ILE A 94 -1.35 -13.74 -13.86
N ARG A 95 -1.26 -14.94 -14.44
CA ARG A 95 -2.23 -15.44 -15.42
C ARG A 95 -2.47 -14.44 -16.57
N GLY A 96 -1.40 -13.77 -17.01
CA GLY A 96 -1.42 -12.83 -18.13
C GLY A 96 -1.97 -11.43 -17.82
N LYS A 97 -2.25 -11.10 -16.55
CA LYS A 97 -2.72 -9.77 -16.14
C LYS A 97 -1.84 -9.18 -15.04
N SER A 98 -1.61 -7.86 -15.09
CA SER A 98 -1.05 -7.14 -13.94
C SER A 98 -2.12 -7.10 -12.85
N LEU A 99 -1.77 -7.56 -11.65
CA LEU A 99 -2.68 -7.54 -10.52
C LEU A 99 -2.44 -6.28 -9.70
N GLU A 100 -3.36 -5.33 -9.76
CA GLU A 100 -3.33 -4.15 -8.90
C GLU A 100 -3.75 -4.53 -7.47
N ILE A 101 -2.94 -4.11 -6.50
CA ILE A 101 -3.23 -4.27 -5.09
C ILE A 101 -3.72 -2.92 -4.56
N PRO A 102 -4.91 -2.86 -3.93
CA PRO A 102 -5.43 -1.61 -3.41
C PRO A 102 -4.48 -1.07 -2.33
N VAL A 103 -3.90 0.09 -2.61
CA VAL A 103 -3.10 0.86 -1.65
C VAL A 103 -3.71 2.25 -1.59
N GLY A 104 -3.90 2.76 -0.38
CA GLY A 104 -4.42 4.11 -0.18
C GLY A 104 -3.30 5.10 0.02
N TYR A 105 -3.04 5.39 1.30
CA TYR A 105 -2.21 6.51 1.71
C TYR A 105 -0.81 6.06 2.11
N VAL A 106 0.11 7.01 2.06
CA VAL A 106 1.42 6.90 2.69
C VAL A 106 1.32 7.47 4.10
N TYR A 107 1.86 6.74 5.07
CA TYR A 107 1.82 7.10 6.48
C TYR A 107 3.23 7.31 7.04
N TRP A 108 3.33 8.15 8.06
CA TRP A 108 4.51 8.31 8.88
C TRP A 108 4.08 8.27 10.35
N LYS A 109 4.66 7.35 11.13
CA LYS A 109 4.28 7.11 12.53
C LYS A 109 2.74 6.96 12.71
N GLY A 110 2.11 6.20 11.82
CA GLY A 110 0.66 5.96 11.84
C GLY A 110 -0.21 7.11 11.32
N ARG A 111 0.36 8.24 10.90
CA ARG A 111 -0.40 9.40 10.39
C ARG A 111 -0.21 9.60 8.90
N SER A 112 -1.30 9.90 8.19
CA SER A 112 -1.27 10.15 6.75
C SER A 112 -0.43 11.37 6.40
N VAL A 113 0.40 11.26 5.36
CA VAL A 113 1.23 12.38 4.87
C VAL A 113 0.41 13.54 4.29
N ASN A 114 -0.87 13.31 4.00
CA ASN A 114 -1.76 14.31 3.41
C ASN A 114 -2.46 15.20 4.44
N LEU A 115 -2.32 14.92 5.73
CA LEU A 115 -2.93 15.70 6.81
C LEU A 115 -2.42 17.14 6.82
N LYS A 116 -3.36 18.09 6.93
CA LYS A 116 -3.07 19.54 7.00
C LYS A 116 -2.62 20.02 8.38
N ARG A 117 -2.64 19.17 9.42
CA ARG A 117 -2.49 19.61 10.81
C ARG A 117 -1.11 20.21 11.11
N GLU A 118 -1.14 21.32 11.84
CA GLU A 118 0.01 21.96 12.46
C GLU A 118 0.63 21.00 13.49
N GLY A 119 1.93 20.74 13.39
CA GLY A 119 2.64 19.76 14.22
C GLY A 119 3.72 18.96 13.48
N LEU A 120 3.75 19.04 12.14
CA LEU A 120 4.75 18.38 11.30
C LEU A 120 6.05 19.20 11.12
N VAL A 121 6.22 20.25 11.92
CA VAL A 121 7.39 21.16 11.89
C VAL A 121 8.68 20.45 12.28
N GLU A 122 8.60 19.34 13.02
CA GLU A 122 9.77 18.57 13.51
C GLU A 122 10.55 17.80 12.42
N LEU A 123 10.11 17.81 11.17
CA LEU A 123 10.73 17.05 10.09
C LEU A 123 11.71 17.84 9.22
N ALA A 124 11.92 19.12 9.50
CA ALA A 124 12.90 19.92 8.80
C ALA A 124 14.32 19.42 9.15
N GLY A 125 15.01 18.82 8.18
CA GLY A 125 16.40 18.38 8.31
C GLY A 125 16.62 16.91 8.62
N THR A 126 15.56 16.11 8.81
CA THR A 126 15.71 14.67 9.04
C THR A 126 15.98 13.95 7.71
N GLN A 127 17.19 13.40 7.56
CA GLN A 127 17.52 12.52 6.44
C GLN A 127 16.93 11.13 6.67
N ASP A 128 16.57 10.43 5.57
CA ASP A 128 16.05 9.05 5.58
C ASP A 128 14.80 8.82 6.45
N VAL A 129 13.71 9.50 6.11
CA VAL A 129 12.42 9.31 6.79
C VAL A 129 11.83 7.95 6.42
N THR A 130 11.40 7.18 7.43
CA THR A 130 10.67 5.92 7.22
C THR A 130 9.19 6.19 7.07
N TYR A 131 8.62 5.83 5.93
CA TYR A 131 7.20 5.83 5.67
C TYR A 131 6.62 4.41 5.72
N SER A 132 5.30 4.29 5.72
CA SER A 132 4.60 3.01 5.67
C SER A 132 3.36 3.08 4.80
N VAL A 133 3.04 1.99 4.14
CA VAL A 133 1.75 1.76 3.47
C VAL A 133 1.13 0.50 4.05
N TYR A 134 -0.20 0.47 4.10
CA TYR A 134 -0.96 -0.68 4.57
C TYR A 134 -1.80 -1.21 3.43
N MET A 135 -1.68 -2.51 3.18
CA MET A 135 -2.37 -3.19 2.10
C MET A 135 -3.27 -4.25 2.72
N PRO A 136 -4.59 -4.22 2.47
CA PRO A 136 -5.47 -5.27 2.96
C PRO A 136 -5.05 -6.62 2.35
N VAL A 137 -5.07 -7.67 3.16
CA VAL A 137 -4.68 -9.03 2.74
C VAL A 137 -5.90 -9.94 2.75
N GLY A 138 -5.96 -10.90 1.82
CA GLY A 138 -7.04 -11.87 1.72
C GLY A 138 -8.37 -11.30 1.22
N ARG A 139 -9.48 -12.02 1.50
CA ARG A 139 -10.84 -11.71 0.98
C ARG A 139 -11.36 -10.32 1.29
N GLU A 140 -10.90 -9.70 2.38
CA GLU A 140 -11.34 -8.34 2.74
C GLU A 140 -10.79 -7.29 1.77
N ALA A 141 -9.64 -7.54 1.14
CA ALA A 141 -9.09 -6.71 0.07
C ALA A 141 -10.03 -6.66 -1.15
N SER A 142 -10.63 -7.80 -1.50
CA SER A 142 -11.59 -7.93 -2.61
C SER A 142 -12.86 -7.13 -2.38
N ILE A 143 -13.34 -7.06 -1.12
CA ILE A 143 -14.54 -6.30 -0.76
C ILE A 143 -14.27 -4.79 -0.83
N ALA A 144 -13.15 -4.34 -0.27
CA ALA A 144 -12.79 -2.92 -0.25
C ALA A 144 -12.56 -2.36 -1.67
N ALA A 145 -11.97 -3.16 -2.56
CA ALA A 145 -11.63 -2.73 -3.91
C ALA A 145 -12.83 -2.75 -4.88
N ARG A 146 -14.00 -3.28 -4.49
CA ARG A 146 -15.17 -3.55 -5.37
C ARG A 146 -14.81 -4.33 -6.65
N VAL A 147 -13.63 -4.95 -6.70
CA VAL A 147 -13.21 -5.75 -7.83
C VAL A 147 -13.78 -7.13 -7.62
N ARG A 148 -14.59 -7.60 -8.58
CA ARG A 148 -15.21 -8.95 -8.52
C ARG A 148 -14.17 -10.08 -8.53
N GLU A 149 -12.92 -9.79 -8.85
CA GLU A 149 -11.78 -10.71 -8.84
C GLU A 149 -10.48 -9.97 -8.49
N PRO A 150 -9.50 -10.61 -7.85
CA PRO A 150 -9.33 -12.06 -7.85
C PRO A 150 -9.55 -12.69 -6.48
N GLU A 151 -9.73 -14.00 -6.53
CA GLU A 151 -9.53 -15.00 -5.47
C GLU A 151 -8.10 -14.98 -4.88
N PHE A 152 -7.40 -13.86 -4.96
CA PHE A 152 -5.99 -13.79 -4.66
C PHE A 152 -5.77 -13.53 -3.18
N ASP A 153 -5.21 -14.52 -2.51
CA ASP A 153 -4.87 -14.46 -1.11
C ASP A 153 -3.35 -14.44 -0.96
N LEU A 154 -2.78 -13.25 -0.74
CA LEU A 154 -1.34 -13.04 -0.51
C LEU A 154 -0.79 -13.90 0.64
N GLN A 155 -1.65 -14.39 1.54
CA GLN A 155 -1.26 -15.32 2.60
C GLN A 155 -0.96 -16.72 2.06
N ARG A 156 -1.64 -17.14 1.00
CA ARG A 156 -1.54 -18.49 0.42
C ARG A 156 -0.55 -18.54 -0.74
N GLU A 157 -0.65 -17.56 -1.63
CA GLU A 157 0.17 -17.44 -2.82
C GLU A 157 0.83 -16.06 -2.76
N PRO A 158 1.99 -15.89 -2.11
CA PRO A 158 2.70 -14.61 -2.18
C PRO A 158 3.34 -14.45 -3.56
N PHE A 159 3.65 -13.22 -4.00
CA PHE A 159 4.43 -12.94 -5.20
C PHE A 159 5.26 -11.66 -5.04
N ASP A 160 6.18 -11.40 -5.96
CA ASP A 160 6.93 -10.14 -5.99
C ASP A 160 6.02 -8.95 -6.29
N MET A 161 5.96 -8.01 -5.36
CA MET A 161 5.13 -6.82 -5.47
C MET A 161 5.96 -5.59 -5.82
N CYS A 162 5.42 -4.73 -6.69
CA CYS A 162 6.05 -3.51 -7.13
C CYS A 162 5.24 -2.33 -6.57
N LEU A 163 5.87 -1.50 -5.74
CA LEU A 163 5.29 -0.35 -5.08
C LEU A 163 5.87 0.95 -5.65
N ALA A 164 5.01 1.90 -6.00
CA ALA A 164 5.43 3.26 -6.35
C ALA A 164 4.65 4.28 -5.53
N VAL A 165 5.33 5.34 -5.08
CA VAL A 165 4.73 6.52 -4.47
C VAL A 165 4.49 7.56 -5.56
N HIS A 166 3.32 8.16 -5.56
CA HIS A 166 2.96 9.20 -6.52
C HIS A 166 2.39 10.40 -5.78
N GLY A 167 2.43 11.55 -6.42
CA GLY A 167 1.73 12.72 -5.90
C GLY A 167 1.38 13.71 -6.99
N GLY A 168 0.34 14.49 -6.74
CA GLY A 168 -0.11 15.52 -7.67
C GLY A 168 -0.93 16.61 -7.00
N ASN A 169 -1.03 17.78 -7.64
CA ASN A 169 -1.82 18.90 -7.15
C ASN A 169 -2.82 19.40 -8.21
N MET A 170 -3.64 20.39 -7.81
CA MET A 170 -4.66 20.98 -8.70
C MET A 170 -4.07 21.79 -9.86
N LEU A 171 -2.77 22.08 -9.84
CA LEU A 171 -2.07 22.77 -10.94
C LEU A 171 -1.58 21.80 -12.02
N GLY A 172 -1.86 20.50 -11.89
CA GLY A 172 -1.42 19.46 -12.84
C GLY A 172 0.05 19.07 -12.69
N MET A 173 0.75 19.60 -11.69
CA MET A 173 2.09 19.12 -11.36
C MET A 173 1.98 17.80 -10.61
N GLY A 174 2.87 16.86 -10.92
CA GLY A 174 2.93 15.59 -10.23
C GLY A 174 4.27 14.90 -10.35
N PHE A 175 4.39 13.79 -9.63
CA PHE A 175 5.57 12.94 -9.64
C PHE A 175 5.18 11.48 -9.47
N THR A 176 6.08 10.59 -9.89
CA THR A 176 6.08 9.17 -9.56
C THR A 176 7.48 8.80 -9.14
N SER A 177 7.60 8.05 -8.05
CA SER A 177 8.87 7.59 -7.51
C SER A 177 9.53 6.53 -8.40
N ASN A 178 10.73 6.09 -8.02
CA ASN A 178 11.22 4.78 -8.46
C ASN A 178 10.27 3.66 -7.97
N VAL A 179 10.30 2.52 -8.67
CA VAL A 179 9.55 1.33 -8.27
C VAL A 179 10.35 0.58 -7.21
N LEU A 180 9.73 0.35 -6.07
CA LEU A 180 10.25 -0.48 -5.00
C LEU A 180 9.73 -1.92 -5.14
N GLN A 181 10.64 -2.86 -5.40
CA GLN A 181 10.29 -4.27 -5.40
C GLN A 181 10.28 -4.82 -3.96
N ILE A 182 9.20 -5.50 -3.63
CA ILE A 182 8.96 -6.21 -2.36
C ILE A 182 9.02 -7.70 -2.68
N PRO A 183 10.09 -8.38 -2.27
CA PRO A 183 10.28 -9.79 -2.60
C PRO A 183 9.20 -10.71 -2.01
N GLN A 184 8.79 -11.71 -2.79
CA GLN A 184 7.82 -12.73 -2.39
C GLN A 184 8.19 -13.41 -1.05
N ASP A 185 9.47 -13.70 -0.83
CA ASP A 185 9.96 -14.39 0.36
C ASP A 185 9.78 -13.54 1.62
N GLN A 186 9.97 -12.23 1.54
CA GLN A 186 9.70 -11.31 2.66
C GLN A 186 8.21 -11.25 3.00
N ILE A 187 7.34 -11.22 1.98
CA ILE A 187 5.88 -11.26 2.17
C ILE A 187 5.48 -12.57 2.85
N SER A 188 5.99 -13.70 2.35
CA SER A 188 5.71 -15.02 2.92
C SER A 188 6.20 -15.13 4.37
N SER A 189 7.36 -14.55 4.68
CA SER A 189 7.96 -14.56 6.00
C SER A 189 7.17 -13.70 6.99
N ALA A 190 6.63 -12.58 6.55
CA ALA A 190 5.76 -11.73 7.37
C ALA A 190 4.54 -12.49 7.88
N PHE A 191 3.88 -13.29 7.04
CA PHE A 191 2.71 -14.09 7.43
C PHE A 191 3.06 -15.33 8.28
N ARG A 192 4.27 -15.87 8.15
CA ARG A 192 4.73 -17.03 8.94
C ARG A 192 5.18 -16.66 10.34
N LYS A 193 5.56 -15.41 10.59
CA LYS A 193 6.02 -14.96 11.90
C LYS A 193 4.89 -15.12 12.92
N LYS A 194 5.06 -16.06 13.87
CA LYS A 194 4.10 -16.27 14.96
C LYS A 194 3.94 -14.97 15.72
N LEU A 195 2.69 -14.59 16.00
CA LEU A 195 2.43 -13.44 16.86
C LEU A 195 3.04 -13.70 18.25
N PRO A 196 3.58 -12.68 18.91
CA PRO A 196 4.00 -12.79 20.31
C PRO A 196 2.79 -13.25 21.14
N GLY A 197 2.92 -14.44 21.75
CA GLY A 197 1.81 -15.15 22.40
C GLY A 197 1.70 -16.64 22.07
N GLY A 198 2.51 -17.15 21.13
CA GLY A 198 2.74 -18.60 20.95
C GLY A 198 1.55 -19.39 20.41
N LYS A 199 0.39 -18.76 20.17
CA LYS A 199 -0.72 -19.37 19.42
C LYS A 199 -0.24 -19.60 17.99
N ASP A 200 0.07 -20.86 17.69
CA ASP A 200 0.29 -21.30 16.33
C ASP A 200 -0.94 -20.89 15.51
N ARG A 201 -0.73 -20.24 14.37
CA ARG A 201 -1.77 -19.99 13.35
C ARG A 201 -2.15 -21.34 12.72
N ARG A 202 -2.65 -22.31 13.51
CA ARG A 202 -3.42 -23.40 12.93
C ARG A 202 -4.66 -22.73 12.42
N PHE A 203 -4.70 -22.55 11.10
CA PHE A 203 -5.92 -22.34 10.34
C PHE A 203 -6.97 -23.27 10.93
N ASN A 204 -7.83 -22.72 11.79
CA ASN A 204 -9.05 -23.40 12.19
C ASN A 204 -9.93 -23.29 10.96
N GLY A 205 -9.66 -24.18 10.00
CA GLY A 205 -10.53 -24.46 8.88
C GLY A 205 -11.81 -25.09 9.40
N TYR A 206 -12.56 -24.34 10.20
CA TYR A 206 -13.99 -24.52 10.33
C TYR A 206 -14.63 -23.98 9.05
N PHE A 207 -14.33 -24.66 7.93
CA PHE A 207 -15.43 -25.04 7.07
C PHE A 207 -16.26 -25.99 7.92
N SER A 208 -17.26 -25.45 8.60
CA SER A 208 -18.46 -26.23 8.86
C SER A 208 -18.97 -26.62 7.49
N VAL A 209 -18.56 -27.80 7.00
CA VAL A 209 -19.34 -28.53 6.01
C VAL A 209 -20.65 -28.78 6.75
N GLY A 210 -21.61 -27.90 6.53
CA GLY A 210 -22.99 -28.16 6.90
C GLY A 210 -23.35 -29.41 6.14
N THR A 211 -23.33 -30.54 6.84
CA THR A 211 -23.97 -31.76 6.38
C THR A 211 -25.42 -31.37 6.20
N ALA A 212 -25.83 -31.07 4.98
CA ALA A 212 -27.23 -30.96 4.63
C ALA A 212 -27.82 -32.34 4.89
N ILE A 213 -28.42 -32.53 6.07
CA ILE A 213 -29.28 -33.66 6.35
C ILE A 213 -30.48 -33.45 5.43
N ALA A 214 -30.47 -34.16 4.30
CA ALA A 214 -31.63 -34.23 3.42
C ALA A 214 -32.78 -34.85 4.23
N SER A 215 -33.78 -34.03 4.55
CA SER A 215 -35.04 -34.53 5.09
C SER A 215 -35.64 -35.52 4.08
N PRO A 216 -36.03 -36.74 4.50
CA PRO A 216 -36.70 -37.66 3.59
C PRO A 216 -38.04 -37.07 3.14
N PRO A 217 -38.48 -37.33 1.90
CA PRO A 217 -39.78 -36.86 1.41
C PRO A 217 -40.90 -37.48 2.23
N ALA A 218 -41.89 -36.66 2.58
CA ALA A 218 -43.12 -37.10 3.24
C ALA A 218 -43.83 -38.12 2.35
N ARG A 219 -44.20 -39.27 2.92
CA ARG A 219 -45.14 -40.21 2.28
C ARG A 219 -46.54 -39.61 2.35
N GLU A 220 -47.13 -39.32 1.20
CA GLU A 220 -48.58 -39.14 1.08
C GLU A 220 -49.26 -40.50 1.29
N GLN A 221 -50.32 -40.50 2.11
CA GLN A 221 -51.29 -41.58 2.28
C GLN A 221 -52.54 -41.26 1.48
#